data_AF-A0A1V5JLX9-F1
#
_entry.id   AF-A0A1V5JLX9-F1
#
_cell.length_a   1.000
_cell.length_b   1.000
_cell.length_c   1.000
_cell.angle_alpha   90.00
_cell.angle_beta   90.00
_cell.angle_gamma   90.00
#
_symmetry.space_group_name_H-M   'P 1'
#
loop_
_entity.id
_entity.type
_entity.pdbx_description
1 polymer ?
#
loop_
_entity_poly.entity_id
_entity_poly.type
_entity_poly.pdbx_seq_one_letter_code
_entity_poly.pdbx_strand_id
1 'polypeptide(L)'
;MDGVLHDRLRLPRNLQAPLTSRMKVMARMDIAERLAPQDGRIGITVGNRAVDIRVSSIPVQHGERLALRLLDKGSGLLSLEDLGMDASSRETMRALIGNPHGLILFTGPTGSGKTTTLYAILQALAKPEVNIITVEDPIEYDLEGVGQIQVNEKAGVTFPSALRSILRQDPDIIMIGEMRDYETAHIGVQASLTGHLVLSTLHTNDSVSAVIRLTDMGVEPYLAAGSLLGAVAQRLVRTLCPKCSYRAEAPALFRREGLTEVFRGRGCDHCMGTGYRGRVGLYEQFILDDELREMVAAGLPTPKIRSAARLKGFRTLWELGLDALRQGRTSPEELLRVVSAGEFGPSLEEG
;
A
#
# COMPACT_ATOMS: atom_id res chain seq x y z
N MET A 1 2.29 -8.07 -14.77
CA MET A 1 1.34 -8.99 -14.11
C MET A 1 1.82 -9.20 -12.69
N ASP A 2 0.92 -9.11 -11.72
CA ASP A 2 1.24 -9.22 -10.29
C ASP A 2 2.42 -8.34 -9.84
N GLY A 3 2.49 -7.11 -10.34
CA GLY A 3 3.53 -6.13 -10.00
C GLY A 3 4.85 -6.25 -10.79
N VAL A 4 5.02 -7.26 -11.64
CA VAL A 4 6.25 -7.47 -12.43
C VAL A 4 5.99 -7.24 -13.93
N LEU A 5 6.94 -6.61 -14.64
CA LEU A 5 6.86 -6.41 -16.10
C LEU A 5 7.08 -7.72 -16.85
N HIS A 6 6.33 -7.91 -17.94
CA HIS A 6 6.49 -9.05 -18.84
C HIS A 6 6.44 -8.59 -20.28
N ASP A 7 7.44 -8.99 -21.07
CA ASP A 7 7.41 -8.86 -22.52
C ASP A 7 6.29 -9.75 -23.07
N ARG A 8 5.34 -9.15 -23.80
CA ARG A 8 4.20 -9.85 -24.38
C ARG A 8 4.19 -9.83 -25.90
N LEU A 9 4.46 -8.67 -26.48
CA LEU A 9 4.38 -8.48 -27.92
C LEU A 9 5.43 -7.46 -28.33
N ARG A 10 6.16 -7.77 -29.41
CA ARG A 10 7.05 -6.84 -30.09
C ARG A 10 6.43 -6.51 -31.44
N LEU A 11 6.19 -5.23 -31.67
CA LEU A 11 5.55 -4.74 -32.88
C LEU A 11 6.57 -4.03 -33.78
N PRO A 12 6.44 -4.13 -35.11
CA PRO A 12 7.21 -3.32 -36.05
C PRO A 12 7.07 -1.82 -35.80
N ARG A 13 8.16 -1.05 -35.97
CA ARG A 13 8.22 0.39 -35.65
C ARG A 13 7.18 1.23 -36.40
N ASN A 14 6.81 0.85 -37.62
CA ASN A 14 5.79 1.54 -38.41
C ASN A 14 4.40 1.52 -37.77
N LEU A 15 4.12 0.60 -36.83
CA LEU A 15 2.87 0.56 -36.08
C LEU A 15 2.83 1.51 -34.88
N GLN A 16 3.97 2.10 -34.46
CA GLN A 16 4.02 2.97 -33.29
C GLN A 16 3.11 4.19 -33.45
N ALA A 17 3.28 4.98 -34.52
CA ALA A 17 2.50 6.19 -34.76
C ALA A 17 0.98 5.95 -34.85
N PRO A 18 0.47 4.97 -35.64
CA PRO A 18 -0.97 4.73 -35.71
C PRO A 18 -1.55 4.21 -34.37
N LEU A 19 -0.80 3.40 -33.61
CA LEU A 19 -1.23 2.95 -32.29
C LEU A 19 -1.30 4.10 -31.29
N THR A 20 -0.26 4.95 -31.25
CA THR A 20 -0.25 6.11 -30.35
C THR A 20 -1.40 7.06 -30.67
N SER A 21 -1.63 7.35 -31.95
CA SER A 21 -2.76 8.19 -32.39
C SER A 21 -4.11 7.58 -31.99
N ARG A 22 -4.30 6.27 -32.19
CA ARG A 22 -5.53 5.58 -31.79
C ARG A 22 -5.77 5.65 -30.28
N MET A 23 -4.73 5.44 -29.47
CA MET A 23 -4.84 5.53 -28.01
C MET A 23 -5.17 6.96 -27.56
N LYS A 24 -4.53 7.98 -28.15
CA LYS A 24 -4.81 9.39 -27.87
C LYS A 24 -6.26 9.78 -28.21
N VAL A 25 -6.77 9.37 -29.37
CA VAL A 25 -8.19 9.58 -29.74
C VAL A 25 -9.12 8.98 -28.70
N MET A 26 -8.89 7.72 -28.33
CA MET A 26 -9.74 7.02 -27.36
C MET A 26 -9.69 7.70 -25.98
N ALA A 27 -8.54 8.24 -25.59
CA ALA A 27 -8.33 8.94 -24.33
C ALA A 27 -8.68 10.44 -24.34
N ARG A 28 -9.20 10.96 -25.47
CA ARG A 28 -9.52 12.38 -25.70
C ARG A 28 -8.31 13.32 -25.53
N MET A 29 -7.13 12.86 -25.96
CA MET A 29 -5.88 13.62 -25.97
C MET A 29 -5.66 14.30 -27.34
N ASP A 30 -4.81 15.34 -27.36
CA ASP A 30 -4.40 16.00 -28.60
C ASP A 30 -3.35 15.16 -29.34
N ILE A 31 -3.69 14.77 -30.58
CA ILE A 31 -2.86 13.95 -31.47
C ILE A 31 -1.71 14.75 -32.09
N ALA A 32 -1.93 16.06 -32.29
CA ALA A 32 -0.94 16.96 -32.87
C ALA A 32 0.16 17.30 -31.86
N GLU A 33 -0.22 17.44 -30.59
CA GLU A 33 0.73 17.61 -29.48
C GLU A 33 1.50 16.30 -29.23
N ARG A 34 2.83 16.34 -29.38
CA ARG A 34 3.74 15.18 -29.24
C ARG A 34 4.99 15.49 -28.42
N LEU A 35 5.12 16.74 -27.97
CA LEU A 35 6.28 17.29 -27.28
C LEU A 35 5.98 17.56 -25.80
N ALA A 36 4.71 17.57 -25.41
CA ALA A 36 4.27 17.66 -24.02
C ALA A 36 3.68 16.33 -23.51
N PRO A 37 3.86 16.01 -22.21
CA PRO A 37 3.12 14.95 -21.55
C PRO A 37 1.61 15.18 -21.62
N GLN A 38 0.84 14.10 -21.74
CA GLN A 38 -0.62 14.14 -21.77
C GLN A 38 -1.22 13.00 -20.96
N ASP A 39 -2.29 13.27 -20.23
CA ASP A 39 -3.05 12.29 -19.47
C ASP A 39 -4.51 12.29 -19.91
N GLY A 40 -5.14 11.11 -19.89
CA GLY A 40 -6.49 10.91 -20.37
C GLY A 40 -7.10 9.63 -19.83
N ARG A 41 -8.39 9.42 -20.11
CA ARG A 41 -9.14 8.26 -19.63
C ARG A 41 -9.92 7.61 -20.75
N ILE A 42 -9.98 6.28 -20.74
CA ILE A 42 -10.77 5.48 -21.66
C ILE A 42 -11.70 4.59 -20.82
N GLY A 43 -13.01 4.80 -20.96
CA GLY A 43 -14.00 3.85 -20.45
C GLY A 43 -14.27 2.78 -21.50
N ILE A 44 -14.07 1.51 -21.15
CA ILE A 44 -14.44 0.37 -22.00
C ILE A 44 -15.26 -0.65 -21.21
N THR A 45 -16.04 -1.46 -21.94
CA THR A 45 -16.73 -2.61 -21.38
C THR A 45 -16.17 -3.87 -22.04
N VAL A 46 -15.67 -4.81 -21.24
CA VAL A 46 -15.15 -6.10 -21.71
C VAL A 46 -16.03 -7.21 -21.11
N GLY A 47 -16.88 -7.80 -21.95
CA GLY A 47 -17.95 -8.69 -21.45
C GLY A 47 -18.92 -7.92 -20.56
N ASN A 48 -19.07 -8.35 -19.30
CA ASN A 48 -19.90 -7.66 -18.30
C ASN A 48 -19.09 -6.74 -17.36
N ARG A 49 -17.79 -6.50 -17.65
CA ARG A 49 -16.91 -5.72 -16.78
C ARG A 49 -16.67 -4.34 -17.35
N ALA A 50 -17.03 -3.32 -16.58
CA ALA A 50 -16.65 -1.94 -16.85
C ALA A 50 -15.20 -1.73 -16.39
N VAL A 51 -14.33 -1.33 -17.32
CA VAL A 51 -12.92 -1.05 -17.06
C VAL A 51 -12.64 0.40 -17.42
N ASP A 52 -12.17 1.17 -16.44
CA ASP A 52 -11.63 2.51 -16.68
C ASP A 52 -10.12 2.39 -16.92
N ILE A 53 -9.61 3.03 -17.95
CA ILE A 53 -8.19 2.98 -18.31
C ILE A 53 -7.63 4.38 -18.24
N ARG A 54 -6.70 4.60 -17.30
CA ARG A 54 -5.91 5.83 -17.28
C ARG A 54 -4.76 5.68 -18.26
N VAL A 55 -4.64 6.63 -19.18
CA VAL A 55 -3.60 6.65 -20.21
C VAL A 55 -2.69 7.84 -19.95
N SER A 56 -1.39 7.59 -19.95
CA SER A 56 -0.37 8.63 -19.89
C SER A 56 0.53 8.52 -21.11
N SER A 57 0.77 9.64 -21.80
CA SER A 57 1.68 9.78 -22.93
C SER A 57 2.83 10.68 -22.55
N ILE A 58 4.06 10.23 -22.77
CA ILE A 58 5.26 11.06 -22.59
C ILE A 58 6.13 11.02 -23.85
N PRO A 59 6.71 12.15 -24.27
CA PRO A 59 7.70 12.18 -25.34
C PRO A 59 8.98 11.46 -24.90
N VAL A 60 9.56 10.68 -25.81
CA VAL A 60 10.85 9.99 -25.65
C VAL A 60 11.66 10.15 -26.94
N GLN A 61 12.97 9.83 -26.90
CA GLN A 61 13.88 10.01 -28.03
C GLN A 61 13.38 9.39 -29.35
N HIS A 62 12.63 8.30 -29.29
CA HIS A 62 12.14 7.57 -30.46
C HIS A 62 10.61 7.61 -30.61
N GLY A 63 9.97 8.71 -30.21
CA GLY A 63 8.53 8.94 -30.38
C GLY A 63 7.83 9.18 -29.05
N GLU A 64 6.70 8.51 -28.82
CA GLU A 64 5.97 8.61 -27.57
C GLU A 64 5.93 7.25 -26.85
N ARG A 65 6.01 7.30 -25.52
CA ARG A 65 5.78 6.16 -24.64
C ARG A 65 4.40 6.30 -24.01
N LEU A 66 3.55 5.31 -24.24
CA LEU A 66 2.25 5.20 -23.60
C LEU A 66 2.30 4.23 -22.41
N ALA A 67 1.71 4.64 -21.30
CA ALA A 67 1.41 3.77 -20.17
C ALA A 67 -0.11 3.73 -19.96
N LEU A 68 -0.67 2.52 -19.95
CA LEU A 68 -2.10 2.29 -19.74
C LEU A 68 -2.28 1.58 -18.40
N ARG A 69 -2.94 2.22 -17.45
CA ARG A 69 -3.31 1.65 -16.15
C ARG A 69 -4.78 1.24 -16.19
N LEU A 70 -5.02 -0.06 -16.11
CA LEU A 70 -6.36 -0.63 -16.06
C LEU A 70 -6.91 -0.55 -14.63
N LEU A 71 -8.09 0.03 -14.48
CA LEU A 71 -8.86 0.09 -13.25
C LEU A 71 -10.14 -0.71 -13.47
N ASP A 72 -10.18 -1.88 -12.86
CA ASP A 72 -11.33 -2.76 -12.94
C ASP A 72 -12.34 -2.39 -11.86
N LYS A 73 -13.42 -1.71 -12.24
CA LYS A 73 -14.49 -1.35 -11.30
C LYS A 73 -15.37 -2.56 -10.92
N GLY A 74 -15.21 -3.70 -11.61
CA GLY A 74 -16.09 -4.87 -11.46
C GLY A 74 -15.61 -5.93 -10.46
N SER A 75 -14.37 -5.88 -9.95
CA SER A 75 -13.84 -6.95 -9.06
C SER A 75 -14.36 -6.91 -7.62
N GLY A 76 -15.19 -5.92 -7.27
CA GLY A 76 -15.56 -5.66 -5.88
C GLY A 76 -14.37 -5.14 -5.05
N LEU A 77 -14.68 -4.46 -3.96
CA LEU A 77 -13.69 -4.10 -2.95
C LEU A 77 -13.36 -5.35 -2.12
N LEU A 78 -12.12 -5.43 -1.63
CA LEU A 78 -11.72 -6.51 -0.73
C LEU A 78 -12.26 -6.23 0.67
N SER A 79 -12.75 -7.27 1.34
CA SER A 79 -13.02 -7.22 2.79
C SER A 79 -11.72 -7.37 3.59
N LEU A 80 -11.76 -7.09 4.89
CA LEU A 80 -10.62 -7.34 5.80
C LEU A 80 -10.23 -8.83 5.82
N GLU A 81 -11.18 -9.72 5.58
CA GLU A 81 -11.00 -11.17 5.51
C GLU A 81 -10.22 -11.58 4.26
N ASP A 82 -10.38 -10.85 3.15
CA ASP A 82 -9.73 -11.14 1.87
C ASP A 82 -8.27 -10.65 1.78
N LEU A 83 -7.84 -9.79 2.72
CA LEU A 83 -6.50 -9.19 2.73
C LEU A 83 -5.37 -10.20 3.01
N GLY A 84 -5.71 -11.40 3.49
CA GLY A 84 -4.75 -12.49 3.69
C GLY A 84 -3.97 -12.44 5.00
N MET A 85 -4.41 -11.61 5.95
CA MET A 85 -3.95 -11.64 7.33
C MET A 85 -4.27 -13.00 7.99
N ASP A 86 -3.38 -13.49 8.85
CA ASP A 86 -3.75 -14.57 9.76
C ASP A 86 -4.75 -14.08 10.83
N ALA A 87 -5.34 -15.03 11.57
CA ALA A 87 -6.39 -14.70 12.55
C ALA A 87 -5.90 -13.72 13.63
N SER A 88 -4.67 -13.89 14.12
CA SER A 88 -4.11 -13.02 15.16
C SER A 88 -3.85 -11.61 14.62
N SER A 89 -3.23 -11.49 13.45
CA SER A 89 -2.94 -10.21 12.80
C SER A 89 -4.22 -9.47 12.46
N ARG A 90 -5.26 -10.20 12.05
CA ARG A 90 -6.57 -9.59 11.76
C ARG A 90 -7.26 -9.10 13.02
N GLU A 91 -7.15 -9.83 14.13
CA GLU A 91 -7.68 -9.38 15.42
C GLU A 91 -6.96 -8.12 15.92
N THR A 92 -5.64 -8.08 15.82
CA THR A 92 -4.85 -6.88 16.13
C THR A 92 -5.27 -5.69 15.25
N MET A 93 -5.48 -5.89 13.95
CA MET A 93 -5.98 -4.86 13.05
C MET A 93 -7.38 -4.37 13.47
N ARG A 94 -8.30 -5.28 13.80
CA ARG A 94 -9.66 -4.93 14.26
C ARG A 94 -9.63 -4.12 15.56
N ALA A 95 -8.81 -4.53 16.51
CA ALA A 95 -8.63 -3.80 17.76
C ALA A 95 -8.07 -2.39 17.49
N LEU A 96 -7.10 -2.27 16.57
CA LEU A 96 -6.49 -0.99 16.21
C LEU A 96 -7.51 -0.03 15.57
N ILE A 97 -8.24 -0.47 14.55
CA ILE A 97 -9.24 0.36 13.85
C ILE A 97 -10.52 0.59 14.64
N GLY A 98 -10.74 -0.19 15.72
CA GLY A 98 -11.89 -0.04 16.62
C GLY A 98 -11.73 1.06 17.67
N ASN A 99 -10.58 1.72 17.72
CA ASN A 99 -10.37 2.86 18.61
C ASN A 99 -11.25 4.06 18.20
N PRO A 100 -11.81 4.81 19.16
CA PRO A 100 -12.68 5.95 18.85
C PRO A 100 -11.92 7.12 18.22
N HIS A 101 -10.65 7.29 18.57
CA HIS A 101 -9.80 8.36 18.05
C HIS A 101 -8.32 7.96 18.09
N GLY A 102 -7.50 8.69 17.35
CA GLY A 102 -6.06 8.47 17.25
C GLY A 102 -5.60 8.27 15.81
N LEU A 103 -4.28 8.25 15.61
CA LEU A 103 -3.65 8.16 14.31
C LEU A 103 -3.18 6.73 14.02
N ILE A 104 -3.52 6.21 12.84
CA ILE A 104 -3.03 4.93 12.33
C ILE A 104 -2.34 5.17 10.98
N LEU A 105 -1.08 4.74 10.89
CA LEU A 105 -0.27 4.93 9.69
C LEU A 105 -0.07 3.64 8.92
N PHE A 106 -0.37 3.66 7.62
CA PHE A 106 -0.07 2.55 6.72
C PHE A 106 1.15 2.88 5.87
N THR A 107 2.16 2.02 5.89
CA THR A 107 3.44 2.31 5.24
C THR A 107 3.84 1.25 4.23
N GLY A 108 4.74 1.64 3.33
CA GLY A 108 5.31 0.79 2.30
C GLY A 108 5.45 1.48 0.94
N PRO A 109 6.13 0.84 -0.01
CA PRO A 109 6.38 1.39 -1.32
C PRO A 109 5.10 1.49 -2.17
N THR A 110 5.20 2.12 -3.33
CA THR A 110 4.12 2.11 -4.33
C THR A 110 3.78 0.68 -4.73
N GLY A 111 2.49 0.38 -4.81
CA GLY A 111 2.02 -0.98 -5.16
C GLY A 111 2.07 -1.99 -4.03
N SER A 112 2.33 -1.59 -2.78
CA SER A 112 2.26 -2.47 -1.61
C SER A 112 0.84 -2.77 -1.13
N GLY A 113 -0.19 -2.19 -1.74
CA GLY A 113 -1.60 -2.45 -1.41
C GLY A 113 -2.20 -1.60 -0.28
N LYS A 114 -1.54 -0.49 0.13
CA LYS A 114 -2.04 0.40 1.19
C LYS A 114 -3.48 0.88 0.94
N THR A 115 -3.74 1.44 -0.25
CA THR A 115 -5.08 1.93 -0.63
C THR A 115 -6.12 0.81 -0.56
N THR A 116 -5.76 -0.40 -1.00
CA THR A 116 -6.66 -1.57 -0.92
C THR A 116 -6.99 -1.93 0.53
N THR A 117 -6.00 -1.92 1.42
CA THR A 117 -6.21 -2.16 2.85
C THR A 117 -7.05 -1.05 3.49
N LEU A 118 -6.75 0.22 3.19
CA LEU A 118 -7.51 1.36 3.70
C LEU A 118 -8.97 1.30 3.25
N TYR A 119 -9.24 0.99 2.00
CA TYR A 119 -10.62 0.88 1.50
C TYR A 119 -11.37 -0.27 2.17
N ALA A 120 -10.71 -1.41 2.41
CA ALA A 120 -11.30 -2.52 3.17
C ALA A 120 -11.64 -2.13 4.62
N ILE A 121 -10.78 -1.33 5.26
CA ILE A 121 -11.02 -0.79 6.61
C ILE A 121 -12.20 0.18 6.58
N LEU A 122 -12.22 1.15 5.66
CA LEU A 122 -13.29 2.13 5.55
C LEU A 122 -14.64 1.45 5.30
N GLN A 123 -14.67 0.43 4.44
CA GLN A 123 -15.87 -0.36 4.19
C GLN A 123 -16.35 -1.11 5.45
N ALA A 124 -15.43 -1.63 6.26
CA ALA A 124 -15.77 -2.31 7.51
C ALA A 124 -16.28 -1.35 8.61
N LEU A 125 -15.88 -0.07 8.54
CA LEU A 125 -16.28 0.98 9.48
C LEU A 125 -17.49 1.79 9.02
N ALA A 126 -17.82 1.77 7.72
CA ALA A 126 -18.93 2.50 7.15
C ALA A 126 -20.26 2.00 7.71
N LYS A 127 -20.87 2.84 8.56
CA LYS A 127 -22.20 2.65 9.14
C LYS A 127 -22.98 3.96 9.00
N PRO A 128 -24.32 3.92 8.90
CA PRO A 128 -25.13 5.14 8.77
C PRO A 128 -24.88 6.20 9.85
N GLU A 129 -24.50 5.77 11.05
CA GLU A 129 -24.21 6.61 12.22
C GLU A 129 -22.76 7.11 12.31
N VAL A 130 -21.88 6.77 11.34
CA VAL A 130 -20.47 7.16 11.34
C VAL A 130 -20.16 8.01 10.11
N ASN A 131 -19.73 9.24 10.32
CA ASN A 131 -19.35 10.16 9.26
C ASN A 131 -17.88 9.96 8.86
N ILE A 132 -17.66 9.38 7.67
CA ILE A 132 -16.34 9.09 7.14
C ILE A 132 -16.04 10.05 5.98
N ILE A 133 -14.93 10.77 6.06
CA ILE A 133 -14.50 11.69 4.99
C ILE A 133 -13.05 11.43 4.60
N THR A 134 -12.77 11.39 3.30
CA THR A 134 -11.42 11.13 2.75
C THR A 134 -10.92 12.31 1.92
N VAL A 135 -9.60 12.46 1.86
CA VAL A 135 -8.92 13.30 0.86
C VAL A 135 -7.88 12.46 0.11
N GLU A 136 -7.96 12.43 -1.22
CA GLU A 136 -7.21 11.47 -2.06
C GLU A 136 -6.67 12.11 -3.34
N ASP A 137 -5.52 11.61 -3.84
CA ASP A 137 -4.91 12.05 -5.09
C ASP A 137 -4.47 10.86 -5.97
N PRO A 138 -5.33 10.39 -6.89
CA PRO A 138 -6.78 10.64 -7.00
C PRO A 138 -7.61 9.56 -6.28
N ILE A 139 -8.94 9.73 -6.31
CA ILE A 139 -9.87 8.67 -5.88
C ILE A 139 -9.77 7.49 -6.86
N GLU A 140 -9.57 6.28 -6.34
CA GLU A 140 -9.42 5.06 -7.15
C GLU A 140 -10.76 4.34 -7.38
N TYR A 141 -11.59 4.24 -6.33
CA TYR A 141 -12.93 3.65 -6.37
C TYR A 141 -13.91 4.47 -5.54
N ASP A 142 -15.18 4.42 -5.93
CA ASP A 142 -16.28 5.00 -5.19
C ASP A 142 -16.66 4.09 -4.01
N LEU A 143 -16.70 4.65 -2.80
CA LEU A 143 -17.01 3.98 -1.56
C LEU A 143 -18.38 4.44 -1.06
N GLU A 144 -19.36 3.55 -1.09
CA GLU A 144 -20.69 3.84 -0.57
C GLU A 144 -20.62 4.22 0.93
N GLY A 145 -21.31 5.29 1.31
CA GLY A 145 -21.33 5.79 2.69
C GLY A 145 -20.08 6.60 3.10
N VAL A 146 -19.16 6.89 2.19
CA VAL A 146 -17.93 7.65 2.47
C VAL A 146 -17.89 8.93 1.63
N GLY A 147 -17.69 10.08 2.28
CA GLY A 147 -17.48 11.35 1.60
C GLY A 147 -16.07 11.47 1.04
N GLN A 148 -15.86 11.20 -0.26
CA GLN A 148 -14.53 11.22 -0.86
C GLN A 148 -14.21 12.55 -1.57
N ILE A 149 -13.15 13.23 -1.15
CA ILE A 149 -12.65 14.47 -1.76
C ILE A 149 -11.42 14.16 -2.60
N GLN A 150 -11.44 14.51 -3.89
CA GLN A 150 -10.26 14.42 -4.74
C GLN A 150 -9.46 15.73 -4.71
N VAL A 151 -8.15 15.63 -4.55
CA VAL A 151 -7.23 16.76 -4.74
C VAL A 151 -7.39 17.35 -6.15
N ASN A 152 -7.42 18.67 -6.19
CA ASN A 152 -7.51 19.46 -7.41
C ASN A 152 -6.72 20.75 -7.24
N GLU A 153 -5.44 20.70 -7.59
CA GLU A 153 -4.52 21.84 -7.48
C GLU A 153 -5.02 23.07 -8.26
N LYS A 154 -5.62 22.87 -9.44
CA LYS A 154 -6.14 23.98 -10.27
C LYS A 154 -7.29 24.73 -9.60
N ALA A 155 -8.06 24.04 -8.77
CA ALA A 155 -9.15 24.63 -7.99
C ALA A 155 -8.74 25.03 -6.57
N GLY A 156 -7.47 24.85 -6.18
CA GLY A 156 -6.97 25.14 -4.83
C GLY A 156 -7.37 24.09 -3.76
N VAL A 157 -7.87 22.93 -4.18
CA VAL A 157 -8.18 21.81 -3.27
C VAL A 157 -6.91 20.97 -3.10
N THR A 158 -6.13 21.25 -2.06
CA THR A 158 -4.90 20.53 -1.68
C THR A 158 -5.16 19.66 -0.45
N PHE A 159 -4.22 18.78 -0.10
CA PHE A 159 -4.33 18.00 1.14
C PHE A 159 -4.57 18.89 2.38
N PRO A 160 -3.77 19.94 2.66
CA PRO A 160 -4.04 20.84 3.78
C PRO A 160 -5.37 21.58 3.70
N SER A 161 -5.76 22.10 2.53
CA SER A 161 -6.98 22.91 2.41
C SER A 161 -8.25 22.06 2.54
N ALA A 162 -8.24 20.85 1.97
CA ALA A 162 -9.29 19.87 2.14
C ALA A 162 -9.39 19.44 3.60
N LEU A 163 -8.28 19.06 4.24
CA LEU A 163 -8.28 18.58 5.62
C LEU A 163 -8.82 19.62 6.62
N ARG A 164 -8.46 20.91 6.46
CA ARG A 164 -9.07 21.99 7.25
C ARG A 164 -10.58 22.09 7.07
N SER A 165 -11.07 21.78 5.88
CA SER A 165 -12.49 21.83 5.57
C SER A 165 -13.23 20.62 6.12
N ILE A 166 -12.62 19.43 6.06
CA ILE A 166 -13.11 18.19 6.67
C ILE A 166 -13.39 18.39 8.16
N LEU A 167 -12.51 19.08 8.90
CA LEU A 167 -12.70 19.35 10.34
C LEU A 167 -13.93 20.22 10.67
N ARG A 168 -14.58 20.84 9.68
CA ARG A 168 -15.84 21.57 9.83
C ARG A 168 -17.05 20.79 9.32
N GLN A 169 -16.89 19.50 9.05
CA GLN A 169 -17.94 18.62 8.55
C GLN A 169 -18.40 17.59 9.59
N ASP A 170 -18.01 17.78 10.86
CA ASP A 170 -18.34 16.86 11.96
C ASP A 170 -17.94 15.38 11.65
N PRO A 171 -16.70 15.11 11.20
CA PRO A 171 -16.29 13.74 10.85
C PRO A 171 -16.03 12.91 12.11
N ASP A 172 -16.30 11.60 12.05
CA ASP A 172 -15.81 10.64 13.05
C ASP A 172 -14.46 10.05 12.62
N ILE A 173 -14.35 9.75 11.32
CA ILE A 173 -13.18 9.11 10.71
C ILE A 173 -12.69 9.96 9.54
N ILE A 174 -11.38 10.24 9.54
CA ILE A 174 -10.71 10.98 8.49
C ILE A 174 -9.66 10.08 7.84
N MET A 175 -9.73 9.89 6.51
CA MET A 175 -8.66 9.23 5.76
C MET A 175 -7.90 10.24 4.90
N ILE A 176 -6.59 10.32 5.11
CA ILE A 176 -5.67 11.16 4.35
C ILE A 176 -4.89 10.24 3.42
N GLY A 177 -5.06 10.41 2.10
CA GLY A 177 -4.45 9.53 1.11
C GLY A 177 -2.95 9.35 1.32
N GLU A 178 -2.24 10.43 1.68
CA GLU A 178 -0.84 10.41 2.08
C GLU A 178 -0.45 11.68 2.87
N MET A 179 0.53 11.54 3.76
CA MET A 179 1.19 12.68 4.42
C MET A 179 2.57 12.87 3.81
N ARG A 180 2.73 13.94 2.99
CA ARG A 180 4.01 14.27 2.33
C ARG A 180 4.75 15.43 2.99
N ASP A 181 4.02 16.33 3.64
CA ASP A 181 4.52 17.59 4.16
C ASP A 181 4.13 17.80 5.63
N TYR A 182 4.84 18.73 6.28
CA TYR A 182 4.62 19.12 7.67
C TYR A 182 3.17 19.55 7.92
N GLU A 183 2.59 20.35 7.02
CA GLU A 183 1.29 20.96 7.24
C GLU A 183 0.18 19.90 7.31
N THR A 184 0.18 18.96 6.36
CA THR A 184 -0.75 17.83 6.33
C THR A 184 -0.54 16.91 7.53
N ALA A 185 0.71 16.59 7.88
CA ALA A 185 1.02 15.76 9.04
C ALA A 185 0.59 16.43 10.36
N HIS A 186 0.85 17.73 10.52
CA HIS A 186 0.50 18.50 11.70
C HIS A 186 -1.01 18.57 11.89
N ILE A 187 -1.78 18.89 10.84
CA ILE A 187 -3.24 18.94 10.93
C ILE A 187 -3.82 17.54 11.22
N GLY A 188 -3.29 16.48 10.60
CA GLY A 188 -3.75 15.11 10.85
C GLY A 188 -3.48 14.65 12.29
N VAL A 189 -2.30 14.99 12.83
CA VAL A 189 -1.96 14.73 14.24
C VAL A 189 -2.89 15.52 15.16
N GLN A 190 -3.14 16.80 14.90
CA GLN A 190 -4.09 17.59 15.71
C GLN A 190 -5.50 17.00 15.67
N ALA A 191 -6.00 16.62 14.47
CA ALA A 191 -7.29 15.97 14.33
C ALA A 191 -7.42 14.70 15.19
N SER A 192 -6.36 13.88 15.21
CA SER A 192 -6.35 12.66 16.02
C SER A 192 -6.36 12.91 17.53
N LEU A 193 -5.79 14.03 17.98
CA LEU A 193 -5.79 14.47 19.38
C LEU A 193 -7.11 15.13 19.78
N THR A 194 -7.88 15.65 18.82
CA THR A 194 -9.18 16.29 19.05
C THR A 194 -10.36 15.34 18.88
N GLY A 195 -10.14 14.02 18.99
CA GLY A 195 -11.21 13.03 19.07
C GLY A 195 -11.60 12.36 17.76
N HIS A 196 -10.78 12.45 16.72
CA HIS A 196 -11.04 11.80 15.42
C HIS A 196 -10.17 10.56 15.24
N LEU A 197 -10.70 9.52 14.60
CA LEU A 197 -9.87 8.43 14.09
C LEU A 197 -9.26 8.84 12.74
N VAL A 198 -7.95 8.94 12.67
CA VAL A 198 -7.23 9.38 11.46
C VAL A 198 -6.46 8.21 10.86
N LEU A 199 -6.76 7.88 9.61
CA LEU A 199 -6.05 6.90 8.81
C LEU A 199 -5.21 7.63 7.78
N SER A 200 -3.93 7.27 7.63
CA SER A 200 -3.09 7.89 6.61
C SER A 200 -2.02 6.96 6.07
N THR A 201 -1.39 7.35 4.97
CA THR A 201 -0.22 6.64 4.43
C THR A 201 1.07 7.43 4.52
N LEU A 202 2.18 6.69 4.70
CA LEU A 202 3.54 7.18 4.56
C LEU A 202 4.37 6.25 3.68
N HIS A 203 5.49 6.76 3.18
CA HIS A 203 6.48 6.00 2.43
C HIS A 203 7.70 5.69 3.29
N THR A 204 7.54 4.76 4.24
CA THR A 204 8.65 4.15 4.99
C THR A 204 8.79 2.67 4.65
N ASN A 205 9.96 2.11 4.94
CA ASN A 205 10.23 0.70 4.69
C ASN A 205 9.57 -0.19 5.74
N ASP A 206 9.72 0.16 7.01
CA ASP A 206 9.14 -0.55 8.17
C ASP A 206 8.13 0.32 8.94
N SER A 207 7.41 -0.31 9.87
CA SER A 207 6.35 0.32 10.65
C SER A 207 6.89 1.22 11.76
N VAL A 208 8.02 0.85 12.39
CA VAL A 208 8.62 1.64 13.48
C VAL A 208 9.17 2.97 12.95
N SER A 209 9.79 2.94 11.77
CA SER A 209 10.26 4.15 11.08
C SER A 209 9.14 5.14 10.71
N ALA A 210 7.87 4.71 10.68
CA ALA A 210 6.74 5.61 10.43
C ALA A 210 6.64 6.72 11.49
N VAL A 211 6.95 6.37 12.75
CA VAL A 211 6.91 7.32 13.87
C VAL A 211 8.01 8.36 13.74
N ILE A 212 9.22 7.90 13.42
CA ILE A 212 10.37 8.79 13.18
C ILE A 212 10.11 9.67 11.95
N ARG A 213 9.40 9.15 10.94
CA ARG A 213 9.07 9.96 9.76
C ARG A 213 8.15 11.13 10.10
N LEU A 214 7.24 11.00 11.07
CA LEU A 214 6.47 12.14 11.57
C LEU A 214 7.39 13.20 12.18
N THR A 215 8.37 12.78 12.98
CA THR A 215 9.33 13.71 13.59
C THR A 215 10.25 14.38 12.57
N ASP A 216 10.68 13.64 11.54
CA ASP A 216 11.49 14.19 10.44
C ASP A 216 10.72 15.24 9.61
N MET A 217 9.39 15.12 9.55
CA MET A 217 8.54 16.12 8.92
C MET A 217 8.33 17.36 9.79
N GLY A 218 8.81 17.37 11.04
CA GLY A 218 8.71 18.50 11.97
C GLY A 218 7.58 18.37 13.00
N VAL A 219 6.90 17.22 13.09
CA VAL A 219 5.95 16.97 14.19
C VAL A 219 6.75 16.73 15.47
N GLU A 220 6.40 17.44 16.54
CA GLU A 220 7.07 17.25 17.83
C GLU A 220 6.93 15.79 18.33
N PRO A 221 8.00 15.17 18.87
CA PRO A 221 7.97 13.76 19.30
C PRO A 221 6.85 13.44 20.28
N TYR A 222 6.56 14.33 21.23
CA TYR A 222 5.48 14.12 22.19
C TYR A 222 4.08 14.16 21.53
N LEU A 223 3.89 14.97 20.48
CA LEU A 223 2.64 14.98 19.71
C LEU A 223 2.50 13.72 18.87
N ALA A 224 3.58 13.28 18.23
CA ALA A 224 3.60 12.02 17.47
C ALA A 224 3.29 10.82 18.38
N ALA A 225 3.93 10.76 19.55
CA ALA A 225 3.70 9.72 20.55
C ALA A 225 2.27 9.75 21.11
N GLY A 226 1.75 10.95 21.44
CA GLY A 226 0.41 11.11 22.00
C GLY A 226 -0.73 10.86 21.01
N SER A 227 -0.50 11.03 19.72
CA SER A 227 -1.50 10.81 18.66
C SER A 227 -1.54 9.40 18.12
N LEU A 228 -0.37 8.75 17.98
CA LEU A 228 -0.25 7.50 17.26
C LEU A 228 -0.75 6.30 18.07
N LEU A 229 -1.69 5.55 17.50
CA LEU A 229 -2.13 4.25 18.01
C LEU A 229 -1.21 3.12 17.53
N GLY A 230 -0.78 3.21 16.27
CA GLY A 230 0.09 2.21 15.67
C GLY A 230 0.41 2.50 14.21
N ALA A 231 1.35 1.74 13.67
CA ALA A 231 1.75 1.78 12.28
C ALA A 231 1.78 0.37 11.68
N VAL A 232 1.36 0.26 10.43
CA VAL A 232 1.27 -1.00 9.69
C VAL A 232 2.12 -0.90 8.43
N ALA A 233 3.26 -1.57 8.42
CA ALA A 233 4.05 -1.71 7.20
C ALA A 233 3.52 -2.87 6.36
N GLN A 234 3.29 -2.59 5.08
CA GLN A 234 2.68 -3.54 4.16
C GLN A 234 3.60 -3.87 2.98
N ARG A 235 3.60 -5.14 2.57
CA ARG A 235 4.15 -5.63 1.29
C ARG A 235 3.16 -6.59 0.64
N LEU A 236 3.24 -6.72 -0.69
CA LEU A 236 2.54 -7.76 -1.43
C LEU A 236 3.55 -8.75 -2.01
N VAL A 237 3.43 -10.01 -1.62
CA VAL A 237 4.14 -11.12 -2.25
C VAL A 237 3.22 -11.83 -3.24
N ARG A 238 3.76 -12.25 -4.38
CA ARG A 238 3.04 -13.10 -5.32
C ARG A 238 2.80 -14.48 -4.72
N THR A 239 1.61 -15.02 -4.93
CA THR A 239 1.26 -16.37 -4.48
C THR A 239 1.69 -17.41 -5.50
N LEU A 240 2.23 -18.54 -5.03
CA LEU A 240 2.65 -19.62 -5.92
C LEU A 240 1.46 -20.19 -6.70
N CYS A 241 1.69 -20.52 -7.97
CA CYS A 241 0.66 -21.10 -8.81
C CYS A 241 0.24 -22.49 -8.25
N PRO A 242 -1.05 -22.73 -7.99
CA PRO A 242 -1.51 -23.98 -7.39
C PRO A 242 -1.33 -25.21 -8.30
N LYS A 243 -1.16 -25.01 -9.61
CA LYS A 243 -0.99 -26.10 -10.58
C LYS A 243 0.46 -26.51 -10.84
N CYS A 244 1.41 -25.63 -10.56
CA CYS A 244 2.81 -25.87 -10.88
C CYS A 244 3.75 -25.55 -9.71
N SER A 245 3.23 -25.41 -8.50
CA SER A 245 4.06 -25.37 -7.31
C SER A 245 4.70 -26.74 -7.07
N TYR A 246 5.93 -26.74 -6.56
CA TYR A 246 6.65 -27.95 -6.20
C TYR A 246 7.57 -27.67 -5.02
N ARG A 247 7.88 -28.71 -4.23
CA ARG A 247 8.85 -28.64 -3.14
C ARG A 247 10.27 -28.63 -3.70
N ALA A 248 11.13 -27.83 -3.08
CA ALA A 248 12.55 -27.73 -3.39
C ALA A 248 13.35 -27.57 -2.10
N GLU A 249 14.64 -27.86 -2.16
CA GLU A 249 15.56 -27.59 -1.06
C GLU A 249 15.61 -26.08 -0.78
N ALA A 250 15.58 -25.72 0.51
CA ALA A 250 15.70 -24.34 0.93
C ALA A 250 17.11 -23.79 0.62
N PRO A 251 17.22 -22.58 0.04
CA PRO A 251 18.52 -21.92 -0.11
C PRO A 251 19.22 -21.73 1.24
N ALA A 252 20.55 -21.62 1.24
CA ALA A 252 21.36 -21.54 2.46
C ALA A 252 20.87 -20.46 3.46
N LEU A 253 20.47 -19.29 2.95
CA LEU A 253 19.90 -18.20 3.74
C LEU A 253 18.69 -18.66 4.58
N PHE A 254 17.76 -19.37 3.96
CA PHE A 254 16.53 -19.83 4.60
C PHE A 254 16.76 -21.04 5.50
N ARG A 255 17.78 -21.87 5.20
CA ARG A 255 18.21 -22.95 6.10
C ARG A 255 18.70 -22.43 7.45
N ARG A 256 19.38 -21.27 7.47
CA ARG A 256 19.77 -20.58 8.72
C ARG A 256 18.56 -20.15 9.55
N GLU A 257 17.43 -19.87 8.90
CA GLU A 257 16.14 -19.54 9.52
C GLU A 257 15.30 -20.79 9.89
N GLY A 258 15.89 -21.99 9.78
CA GLY A 258 15.25 -23.26 10.13
C GLY A 258 14.33 -23.84 9.06
N LEU A 259 14.36 -23.34 7.82
CA LEU A 259 13.62 -23.92 6.69
C LEU A 259 14.47 -24.98 5.99
N THR A 260 14.05 -26.24 5.97
CA THR A 260 14.73 -27.31 5.21
C THR A 260 14.20 -27.42 3.77
N GLU A 261 12.90 -27.26 3.61
CA GLU A 261 12.21 -27.25 2.32
C GLU A 261 11.48 -25.91 2.10
N VAL A 262 11.35 -25.53 0.83
CA VAL A 262 10.58 -24.38 0.37
C VAL A 262 9.76 -24.76 -0.85
N PHE A 263 8.81 -23.93 -1.23
CA PHE A 263 8.03 -24.11 -2.45
C PHE A 263 8.48 -23.14 -3.55
N ARG A 264 8.47 -23.61 -4.79
CA ARG A 264 8.79 -22.85 -6.00
C ARG A 264 7.75 -23.09 -7.08
N GLY A 265 7.62 -22.16 -8.03
CA GLY A 265 6.75 -22.29 -9.19
C GLY A 265 7.56 -22.49 -10.46
N ARG A 266 7.33 -23.59 -11.18
CA ARG A 266 8.05 -23.91 -12.43
C ARG A 266 7.46 -23.26 -13.69
N GLY A 267 6.27 -22.67 -13.58
CA GLY A 267 5.55 -22.08 -14.70
C GLY A 267 4.68 -23.11 -15.45
N CYS A 268 3.48 -22.70 -15.85
CA CYS A 268 2.56 -23.48 -16.69
C CYS A 268 1.55 -22.52 -17.35
N ASP A 269 0.70 -23.02 -18.24
CA ASP A 269 -0.30 -22.20 -18.95
C ASP A 269 -1.25 -21.47 -17.99
N HIS A 270 -1.57 -22.08 -16.85
CA HIS A 270 -2.47 -21.51 -15.85
C HIS A 270 -1.94 -20.21 -15.22
N CYS A 271 -0.64 -20.12 -15.03
CA CYS A 271 0.04 -18.91 -14.57
C CYS A 271 0.74 -18.16 -15.71
N MET A 272 0.48 -18.54 -16.97
CA MET A 272 1.14 -17.97 -18.15
C MET A 272 2.67 -18.00 -18.04
N GLY A 273 3.21 -19.10 -17.54
CA GLY A 273 4.64 -19.34 -17.40
C GLY A 273 5.34 -18.62 -16.25
N THR A 274 4.64 -17.81 -15.43
CA THR A 274 5.31 -17.01 -14.38
C THR A 274 5.70 -17.82 -13.15
N GLY A 275 5.02 -18.93 -12.89
CA GLY A 275 5.13 -19.69 -11.63
C GLY A 275 4.26 -19.13 -10.49
N TYR A 276 3.60 -17.99 -10.68
CA TYR A 276 2.79 -17.31 -9.67
C TYR A 276 1.40 -16.96 -10.20
N ARG A 277 0.41 -16.90 -9.30
CA ARG A 277 -0.94 -16.46 -9.66
C ARG A 277 -1.61 -15.83 -8.44
N GLY A 278 -1.77 -14.51 -8.49
CA GLY A 278 -2.33 -13.74 -7.38
C GLY A 278 -1.26 -13.18 -6.45
N ARG A 279 -1.71 -12.49 -5.40
CA ARG A 279 -0.86 -11.82 -4.39
C ARG A 279 -1.52 -11.93 -3.03
N VAL A 280 -0.70 -11.93 -1.98
CA VAL A 280 -1.14 -11.87 -0.58
C VAL A 280 -0.34 -10.80 0.17
N GLY A 281 -0.96 -10.15 1.15
CA GLY A 281 -0.32 -9.14 1.97
C GLY A 281 0.51 -9.71 3.12
N LEU A 282 1.63 -9.06 3.40
CA LEU A 282 2.38 -9.17 4.65
C LEU A 282 2.18 -7.87 5.43
N TYR A 283 1.83 -7.98 6.70
CA TYR A 283 1.39 -6.86 7.55
C TYR A 283 2.20 -6.83 8.85
N GLU A 284 3.27 -6.05 8.87
CA GLU A 284 4.05 -5.78 10.08
C GLU A 284 3.32 -4.71 10.90
N GLN A 285 2.74 -5.11 12.03
CA GLN A 285 1.86 -4.26 12.84
C GLN A 285 2.57 -3.84 14.12
N PHE A 286 3.00 -2.58 14.18
CA PHE A 286 3.57 -1.96 15.36
C PHE A 286 2.50 -1.19 16.13
N ILE A 287 2.14 -1.70 17.31
CA ILE A 287 1.13 -1.10 18.19
C ILE A 287 1.84 -0.30 19.27
N LEU A 288 1.43 0.95 19.46
CA LEU A 288 2.07 1.87 20.40
C LEU A 288 1.35 1.84 21.74
N ASP A 289 1.90 1.08 22.69
CA ASP A 289 1.48 1.10 24.09
C ASP A 289 2.21 2.17 24.91
N ASP A 290 1.89 2.29 26.20
CA ASP A 290 2.39 3.35 27.07
C ASP A 290 3.92 3.37 27.19
N GLU A 291 4.56 2.20 27.33
CA GLU A 291 6.02 2.10 27.39
C GLU A 291 6.66 2.56 26.08
N LEU A 292 6.15 2.06 24.95
CA LEU A 292 6.67 2.47 23.64
C LEU A 292 6.42 3.95 23.37
N ARG A 293 5.30 4.49 23.85
CA ARG A 293 4.95 5.91 23.76
C ARG A 293 5.97 6.77 24.51
N GLU A 294 6.35 6.38 25.72
CA GLU A 294 7.41 7.06 26.48
C GLU A 294 8.76 7.02 25.76
N MET A 295 9.11 5.87 25.18
CA MET A 295 10.35 5.71 24.41
C MET A 295 10.39 6.61 23.17
N VAL A 296 9.27 6.72 22.45
CA VAL A 296 9.12 7.64 21.30
C VAL A 296 9.21 9.09 21.75
N ALA A 297 8.49 9.47 22.80
CA ALA A 297 8.49 10.84 23.32
C ALA A 297 9.89 11.27 23.80
N ALA A 298 10.67 10.33 24.36
CA ALA A 298 12.05 10.54 24.77
C ALA A 298 13.06 10.55 23.59
N GLY A 299 12.62 10.31 22.36
CA GLY A 299 13.49 10.30 21.18
C GLY A 299 14.48 9.15 21.16
N LEU A 300 14.12 7.99 21.71
CA LEU A 300 15.02 6.84 21.71
C LEU A 300 15.28 6.31 20.29
N PRO A 301 16.47 5.74 20.01
CA PRO A 301 16.79 5.17 18.71
C PRO A 301 15.84 4.02 18.31
N THR A 302 15.47 3.96 17.03
CA THR A 302 14.59 2.93 16.44
C THR A 302 14.95 1.49 16.84
N PRO A 303 16.24 1.06 16.88
CA PRO A 303 16.58 -0.30 17.31
C PRO A 303 16.13 -0.61 18.74
N LYS A 304 16.18 0.35 19.67
CA LYS A 304 15.72 0.14 21.05
C LYS A 304 14.20 -0.03 21.12
N ILE A 305 13.46 0.83 20.41
CA ILE A 305 11.99 0.78 20.32
C ILE A 305 11.57 -0.56 19.70
N ARG A 306 12.23 -0.98 18.61
CA ARG A 306 11.97 -2.26 17.95
C ARG A 306 12.21 -3.44 18.89
N SER A 307 13.31 -3.45 19.64
CA SER A 307 13.60 -4.51 20.60
C SER A 307 12.54 -4.60 21.70
N ALA A 308 12.10 -3.47 22.26
CA ALA A 308 11.01 -3.45 23.25
C ALA A 308 9.69 -3.99 22.66
N ALA A 309 9.34 -3.59 21.44
CA ALA A 309 8.15 -4.08 20.76
C ALA A 309 8.20 -5.60 20.49
N ARG A 310 9.38 -6.14 20.15
CA ARG A 310 9.57 -7.59 19.92
C ARG A 310 9.27 -8.42 21.17
N LEU A 311 9.59 -7.92 22.36
CA LEU A 311 9.24 -8.57 23.63
C LEU A 311 7.72 -8.71 23.83
N LYS A 312 6.93 -7.89 23.12
CA LYS A 312 5.46 -7.85 23.17
C LYS A 312 4.81 -8.53 21.97
N GLY A 313 5.57 -9.31 21.20
CA GLY A 313 5.05 -10.07 20.06
C GLY A 313 5.01 -9.30 18.74
N PHE A 314 5.68 -8.14 18.64
CA PHE A 314 5.91 -7.49 17.35
C PHE A 314 6.69 -8.42 16.41
N ARG A 315 6.17 -8.59 15.19
CA ARG A 315 6.75 -9.44 14.15
C ARG A 315 7.12 -8.60 12.94
N THR A 316 8.31 -8.83 12.39
CA THR A 316 8.79 -8.08 11.23
C THR A 316 8.21 -8.61 9.91
N LEU A 317 8.28 -7.81 8.85
CA LEU A 317 7.97 -8.24 7.48
C LEU A 317 8.74 -9.50 7.06
N TRP A 318 9.99 -9.63 7.50
CA TRP A 318 10.81 -10.82 7.27
C TRP A 318 10.23 -12.06 7.93
N GLU A 319 9.88 -11.99 9.21
CA GLU A 319 9.33 -13.12 9.96
C GLU A 319 7.96 -13.55 9.44
N LEU A 320 7.12 -12.59 9.07
CA LEU A 320 5.84 -12.85 8.39
C LEU A 320 6.07 -13.50 7.02
N GLY A 321 7.10 -13.07 6.31
CA GLY A 321 7.55 -13.67 5.06
C GLY A 321 8.01 -15.12 5.22
N LEU A 322 8.80 -15.42 6.26
CA LEU A 322 9.24 -16.78 6.57
C LEU A 322 8.05 -17.71 6.84
N ASP A 323 7.02 -17.25 7.53
CA ASP A 323 5.79 -18.03 7.72
C ASP A 323 5.06 -18.28 6.41
N ALA A 324 5.00 -17.27 5.53
CA ALA A 324 4.42 -17.45 4.20
C ALA A 324 5.21 -18.48 3.37
N LEU A 325 6.54 -18.60 3.55
CA LEU A 325 7.35 -19.66 2.97
C LEU A 325 7.03 -21.03 3.56
N ARG A 326 6.94 -21.13 4.90
CA ARG A 326 6.58 -22.39 5.61
C ARG A 326 5.23 -22.92 5.14
N GLN A 327 4.28 -22.02 4.89
CA GLN A 327 2.94 -22.35 4.42
C GLN A 327 2.87 -22.60 2.90
N GLY A 328 3.99 -22.49 2.17
CA GLY A 328 4.03 -22.66 0.72
C GLY A 328 3.21 -21.64 -0.06
N ARG A 329 2.93 -20.47 0.53
CA ARG A 329 2.15 -19.39 -0.11
C ARG A 329 2.99 -18.63 -1.13
N THR A 330 4.26 -18.42 -0.86
CA THR A 330 5.20 -17.68 -1.71
C THR A 330 6.53 -18.43 -1.86
N SER A 331 7.47 -17.89 -2.63
CA SER A 331 8.81 -18.45 -2.82
C SER A 331 9.92 -17.59 -2.19
N PRO A 332 11.11 -18.17 -1.98
CA PRO A 332 12.31 -17.44 -1.54
C PRO A 332 12.64 -16.19 -2.38
N GLU A 333 12.59 -16.33 -3.71
CA GLU A 333 12.89 -15.24 -4.66
C GLU A 333 11.93 -14.08 -4.47
N GLU A 334 10.68 -14.42 -4.24
CA GLU A 334 9.63 -13.44 -4.12
C GLU A 334 9.69 -12.69 -2.79
N LEU A 335 10.07 -13.38 -1.71
CA LEU A 335 10.28 -12.72 -0.41
C LEU A 335 11.47 -11.75 -0.49
N LEU A 336 12.61 -12.18 -1.04
CA LEU A 336 13.80 -11.34 -1.22
C LEU A 336 13.57 -10.15 -2.16
N ARG A 337 12.58 -10.24 -3.05
CA ARG A 337 12.21 -9.14 -3.95
C ARG A 337 11.52 -7.99 -3.20
N VAL A 338 10.78 -8.28 -2.13
CA VAL A 338 9.91 -7.29 -1.46
C VAL A 338 10.41 -6.85 -0.08
N VAL A 339 11.26 -7.66 0.56
CA VAL A 339 11.90 -7.36 1.84
C VAL A 339 13.36 -6.98 1.57
N SER A 340 13.77 -5.82 2.06
CA SER A 340 15.13 -5.29 1.89
C SER A 340 16.11 -5.94 2.86
N ALA A 341 17.41 -5.89 2.55
CA ALA A 341 18.44 -6.51 3.39
C ALA A 341 18.50 -5.96 4.82
N GLY A 342 18.17 -4.68 5.05
CA GLY A 342 18.09 -4.09 6.39
C GLY A 342 16.82 -4.45 7.18
N GLU A 343 15.94 -5.27 6.61
CA GLU A 343 14.73 -5.80 7.25
C GLU A 343 14.90 -7.28 7.63
N PHE A 344 16.09 -7.86 7.40
CA PHE A 344 16.42 -9.24 7.78
C PHE A 344 16.43 -9.40 9.31
N GLY A 345 16.08 -10.61 9.76
CA GLY A 345 16.07 -10.92 11.19
C GLY A 345 17.46 -10.80 11.83
N PRO A 346 17.53 -10.74 13.17
CA PRO A 346 18.78 -10.57 13.92
C PRO A 346 19.84 -11.65 13.62
N SER A 347 19.42 -12.84 13.16
CA SER A 347 20.28 -13.94 12.69
C SER A 347 21.20 -13.59 11.50
N LEU A 348 20.94 -12.46 10.83
CA LEU A 348 21.66 -11.99 9.65
C LEU A 348 22.34 -10.64 9.84
N GLU A 349 22.05 -9.90 10.92
CA GLU A 349 22.73 -8.64 11.26
C GLU A 349 24.14 -8.87 11.85
N GLU A 350 24.44 -10.09 12.30
CA GLU A 350 25.74 -10.48 12.89
C GLU A 350 26.70 -11.17 11.89
N GLY A 351 26.44 -11.10 10.58
CA GLY A 351 27.17 -11.84 9.53
C GLY A 351 28.10 -11.02 8.65
#